data_AF-A0A1M6AW63-F1
#
_entry.id   AF-A0A1M6AW63-F1
#
_cell.length_a   1.000
_cell.length_b   1.000
_cell.length_c   1.000
_cell.angle_alpha   90.00
_cell.angle_beta   90.00
_cell.angle_gamma   90.00
#
_symmetry.space_group_name_H-M   'P 1'
#
loop_
_entity.id
_entity.type
_entity.pdbx_description
1 polymer ?
#
loop_
_entity_poly.entity_id
_entity_poly.type
_entity_poly.pdbx_seq_one_letter_code
_entity_poly.pdbx_strand_id
1 'polypeptide(L)'
;MPSYNYSTNNGSTNNSSINGTSIRQTGNVQLDLELIDKEIAAAYIAIFAYIVLLFSAHEDKQIIYNRLKGTEPNNAVSPNRLVALSNSLVLIAYIIFGNVADRRYAEIVESEAIVDTPLTPTPNLNISKGYNIAIIGCIFKVLGAMQRVNEEDIITLD
;
A
#
# COMPACT_ATOMS: atom_id res chain seq x y z
N MET A 1 -19.99 19.05 -38.68
CA MET A 1 -19.04 19.87 -37.89
C MET A 1 -19.81 21.02 -37.27
N PRO A 2 -19.95 21.11 -35.94
CA PRO A 2 -20.35 22.34 -35.29
C PRO A 2 -19.16 23.04 -34.63
N SER A 3 -19.15 24.36 -34.81
CA SER A 3 -18.17 25.35 -34.35
C SER A 3 -18.28 25.61 -32.83
N TYR A 4 -17.15 25.60 -32.12
CA TYR A 4 -17.07 26.05 -30.73
C TYR A 4 -16.83 27.56 -30.68
N ASN A 5 -17.79 28.29 -30.10
CA ASN A 5 -17.63 29.69 -29.73
C ASN A 5 -16.81 29.77 -28.43
N TYR A 6 -15.62 30.37 -28.49
CA TYR A 6 -14.90 30.79 -27.29
C TYR A 6 -15.51 32.09 -26.77
N SER A 7 -16.29 31.99 -25.69
CA SER A 7 -16.68 33.14 -24.89
C SER A 7 -15.56 33.46 -23.90
N THR A 8 -14.84 34.54 -24.15
CA THR A 8 -13.99 35.19 -23.15
C THR A 8 -14.89 35.78 -22.06
N ASN A 9 -14.82 35.26 -20.83
CA ASN A 9 -15.34 35.98 -19.68
C ASN A 9 -14.32 35.95 -18.53
N ASN A 10 -13.73 37.12 -18.29
CA ASN A 10 -12.89 37.41 -17.15
C ASN A 10 -13.76 37.50 -15.89
N GLY A 11 -13.31 36.85 -14.82
CA GLY A 11 -13.57 37.24 -13.43
C GLY A 11 -14.99 37.05 -12.91
N SER A 12 -15.25 35.94 -12.23
CA SER A 12 -16.05 35.89 -10.99
C SER A 12 -16.05 34.44 -10.49
N THR A 13 -15.29 34.20 -9.43
CA THR A 13 -15.49 33.19 -8.38
C THR A 13 -16.48 32.07 -8.72
N ASN A 14 -15.99 30.99 -9.34
CA ASN A 14 -16.65 29.70 -9.19
C ASN A 14 -16.45 29.25 -7.74
N ASN A 15 -17.40 29.61 -6.90
CA ASN A 15 -17.73 28.89 -5.67
C ASN A 15 -18.19 27.48 -6.04
N SER A 16 -17.28 26.62 -6.50
CA SER A 16 -17.47 25.19 -6.39
C SER A 16 -17.25 24.89 -4.91
N SER A 17 -18.35 24.82 -4.15
CA SER A 17 -18.35 24.31 -2.79
C SER A 17 -17.50 23.03 -2.78
N ILE A 18 -16.34 23.06 -2.14
CA ILE A 18 -15.53 21.87 -1.90
C ILE A 18 -16.34 21.03 -0.92
N ASN A 19 -17.30 20.26 -1.43
CA ASN A 19 -17.98 19.19 -0.69
C ASN A 19 -17.02 17.98 -0.66
N GLY A 20 -15.81 18.21 -0.17
CA GLY A 20 -14.81 17.18 0.07
C GLY A 20 -15.14 16.44 1.36
N THR A 21 -16.16 15.60 1.36
CA THR A 21 -16.55 14.83 2.56
C THR A 21 -15.72 13.54 2.70
N SER A 22 -14.87 13.22 1.73
CA SER A 22 -14.03 12.02 1.75
C SER A 22 -12.61 12.32 2.23
N ILE A 23 -12.05 11.44 3.07
CA ILE A 23 -10.63 11.48 3.48
C ILE A 23 -9.64 11.38 2.30
N ARG A 24 -10.14 10.99 1.11
CA ARG A 24 -9.36 10.86 -0.12
C ARG A 24 -9.33 12.13 -0.98
N GLN A 25 -10.15 13.13 -0.65
CA GLN A 25 -10.33 14.34 -1.44
C GLN A 25 -9.54 15.49 -0.83
N THR A 26 -8.70 16.12 -1.63
CA THR A 26 -7.91 17.30 -1.26
C THR A 26 -8.53 18.59 -1.79
N GLY A 27 -9.46 18.50 -2.74
CA GLY A 27 -10.00 19.63 -3.50
C GLY A 27 -9.29 19.82 -4.84
N ASN A 28 -8.11 19.22 -5.02
CA ASN A 28 -7.43 19.12 -6.29
C ASN A 28 -7.85 17.84 -7.03
N VAL A 29 -8.86 17.95 -7.88
CA VAL A 29 -9.49 16.80 -8.55
C VAL A 29 -8.50 15.98 -9.39
N GLN A 30 -7.55 16.64 -10.06
CA GLN A 30 -6.58 15.95 -10.90
C GLN A 30 -5.61 15.12 -10.05
N LEU A 31 -5.12 15.71 -8.95
CA LEU A 31 -4.28 15.00 -7.99
C LEU A 31 -5.06 13.85 -7.32
N ASP A 32 -6.30 14.09 -6.92
CA ASP A 32 -7.13 13.09 -6.24
C ASP A 32 -7.31 11.84 -7.11
N LEU A 33 -7.56 12.01 -8.42
CA LEU A 33 -7.65 10.90 -9.37
C LEU A 33 -6.32 10.14 -9.50
N GLU A 34 -5.20 10.84 -9.66
CA GLU A 34 -3.85 10.23 -9.75
C GLU A 34 -3.55 9.39 -8.49
N LEU A 35 -3.89 9.91 -7.32
CA LEU A 35 -3.62 9.25 -6.04
C LEU A 35 -4.57 8.08 -5.78
N ILE A 36 -5.82 8.15 -6.24
CA ILE A 36 -6.76 7.02 -6.19
C ILE A 36 -6.29 5.87 -7.08
N ASP A 37 -5.82 6.13 -8.29
CA ASP A 37 -5.31 5.08 -9.18
C ASP A 37 -4.11 4.34 -8.54
N LYS A 38 -3.22 5.06 -7.88
CA LYS A 38 -2.11 4.48 -7.12
C LYS A 38 -2.58 3.66 -5.92
N GLU A 39 -3.60 4.14 -5.20
CA GLU A 39 -4.20 3.43 -4.07
C GLU A 39 -4.83 2.10 -4.53
N ILE A 40 -5.52 2.10 -5.68
CA ILE A 40 -6.08 0.88 -6.29
C ILE A 40 -4.98 -0.09 -6.70
N ALA A 41 -3.93 0.38 -7.37
CA ALA A 41 -2.80 -0.47 -7.77
C ALA A 41 -2.11 -1.11 -6.54
N ALA A 42 -1.86 -0.32 -5.49
CA ALA A 42 -1.29 -0.80 -4.24
C ALA A 42 -2.19 -1.86 -3.57
N ALA A 43 -3.51 -1.66 -3.59
CA ALA A 43 -4.46 -2.63 -3.04
C ALA A 43 -4.40 -3.96 -3.78
N TYR A 44 -4.32 -3.97 -5.11
CA TYR A 44 -4.13 -5.20 -5.87
C TYR A 44 -2.81 -5.91 -5.55
N ILE A 45 -1.72 -5.18 -5.39
CA ILE A 45 -0.42 -5.75 -4.98
C ILE A 45 -0.55 -6.39 -3.59
N ALA A 46 -1.20 -5.71 -2.64
CA ALA A 46 -1.41 -6.24 -1.29
C ALA A 46 -2.28 -7.51 -1.29
N ILE A 47 -3.37 -7.53 -2.06
CA ILE A 47 -4.24 -8.71 -2.21
C ILE A 47 -3.42 -9.89 -2.77
N PHE A 48 -2.66 -9.65 -3.84
CA PHE A 48 -1.83 -10.69 -4.44
C PHE A 48 -0.77 -11.20 -3.46
N ALA A 49 -0.13 -10.31 -2.68
CA ALA A 49 0.83 -10.69 -1.66
C ALA A 49 0.22 -11.63 -0.61
N TYR A 50 -0.98 -11.30 -0.11
CA TYR A 50 -1.66 -12.16 0.87
C TYR A 50 -2.15 -13.48 0.27
N ILE A 51 -2.46 -13.54 -1.02
CA ILE A 51 -2.73 -14.82 -1.71
C ILE A 51 -1.47 -15.71 -1.69
N VAL A 52 -0.29 -15.15 -1.97
CA VAL A 52 1.00 -15.88 -1.87
C VAL A 52 1.24 -16.37 -0.44
N LEU A 53 0.94 -15.55 0.57
CA LEU A 53 1.04 -15.95 1.97
C LEU A 53 0.13 -17.13 2.32
N LEU A 54 -1.10 -17.14 1.79
CA LEU A 54 -2.06 -18.22 2.02
C LEU A 54 -1.56 -19.54 1.43
N PHE A 55 -0.97 -19.52 0.24
CA PHE A 55 -0.35 -20.72 -0.35
C PHE A 55 0.81 -21.23 0.53
N SER A 56 1.70 -20.33 0.93
CA SER A 56 2.81 -20.67 1.84
C SER A 56 2.33 -21.30 3.15
N ALA A 57 1.35 -20.68 3.82
CA ALA A 57 0.80 -21.20 5.07
C ALA A 57 0.09 -22.55 4.89
N HIS A 58 -0.52 -22.78 3.72
CA HIS A 58 -1.11 -24.07 3.40
C HIS A 58 -0.05 -25.16 3.26
N GLU A 59 1.04 -24.89 2.55
CA GLU A 59 2.16 -25.81 2.40
C GLU A 59 2.80 -26.15 3.76
N ASP A 60 3.08 -25.14 4.59
CA ASP A 60 3.60 -25.32 5.95
C ASP A 60 2.69 -26.21 6.79
N LYS A 61 1.37 -25.97 6.72
CA LYS A 61 0.38 -26.77 7.44
C LYS A 61 0.43 -28.24 6.99
N GLN A 62 0.57 -28.52 5.70
CA GLN A 62 0.69 -29.90 5.20
C GLN A 62 1.99 -30.57 5.68
N ILE A 63 3.12 -29.86 5.67
CA ILE A 63 4.40 -30.37 6.18
C ILE A 63 4.25 -30.76 7.65
N ILE A 64 3.67 -29.88 8.48
CA ILE A 64 3.43 -30.15 9.91
C ILE A 64 2.50 -31.36 10.10
N TYR A 65 1.44 -31.49 9.30
CA TYR A 65 0.57 -32.67 9.38
C TYR A 65 1.28 -33.97 9.00
N ASN A 66 2.14 -33.95 7.98
CA ASN A 66 2.90 -35.13 7.58
C ASN A 66 3.94 -35.52 8.63
N ARG A 67 4.58 -34.54 9.29
CA ARG A 67 5.42 -34.75 10.48
C ARG A 67 4.68 -35.48 11.58
N LEU A 68 3.48 -35.00 11.92
CA LEU A 68 2.65 -35.61 12.96
C LEU A 68 2.24 -37.05 12.63
N LYS A 69 2.14 -37.41 11.35
CA LYS A 69 1.80 -38.76 10.89
C LYS A 69 3.03 -39.66 10.70
N GLY A 70 4.25 -39.14 10.86
CA GLY A 70 5.48 -39.88 10.55
C GLY A 70 5.65 -40.18 9.05
N THR A 71 4.99 -39.41 8.18
CA THR A 71 5.00 -39.59 6.72
C THR A 71 5.68 -38.43 6.00
N GLU A 72 6.50 -37.64 6.69
CA GLU A 72 7.21 -36.52 6.06
C GLU A 72 8.22 -37.06 5.04
N PRO A 73 8.23 -36.55 3.79
CA PRO A 73 9.30 -36.86 2.87
C PRO A 73 10.62 -36.31 3.41
N ASN A 74 11.71 -37.09 3.28
CA ASN A 74 13.05 -36.72 3.77
C ASN A 74 13.57 -35.34 3.28
N ASN A 75 12.92 -34.73 2.28
CA ASN A 75 13.31 -33.45 1.66
C ASN A 75 12.14 -32.45 1.59
N ALA A 76 11.28 -32.37 2.61
CA ALA A 76 10.23 -31.37 2.64
C ALA A 76 10.85 -29.95 2.66
N VAL A 77 10.77 -29.23 1.54
CA VAL A 77 11.26 -27.86 1.40
C VAL A 77 10.27 -26.93 2.07
N SER A 78 10.75 -26.04 2.95
CA SER A 78 9.88 -25.05 3.57
C SER A 78 9.45 -23.98 2.54
N PRO A 79 8.25 -23.41 2.68
CA PRO A 79 7.77 -22.34 1.85
C PRO A 79 8.28 -20.96 2.30
N ASN A 80 9.38 -20.86 3.05
CA ASN A 80 9.89 -19.56 3.55
C ASN A 80 10.21 -18.57 2.44
N ARG A 81 10.62 -19.04 1.25
CA ARG A 81 10.80 -18.19 0.07
C ARG A 81 9.50 -17.51 -0.36
N LEU A 82 8.35 -18.20 -0.25
CA LEU A 82 7.03 -17.61 -0.50
C LEU A 82 6.63 -16.61 0.59
N VAL A 83 6.98 -16.87 1.85
CA VAL A 83 6.78 -15.90 2.96
C VAL A 83 7.57 -14.61 2.70
N ALA A 84 8.84 -14.75 2.31
CA ALA A 84 9.71 -13.62 1.99
C ALA A 84 9.18 -12.82 0.80
N LEU A 85 8.74 -13.50 -0.28
CA LEU A 85 8.11 -12.86 -1.43
C LEU A 85 6.85 -12.09 -1.03
N SER A 86 5.93 -12.73 -0.29
CA SER A 86 4.72 -12.08 0.20
C SER A 86 5.05 -10.82 1.01
N ASN A 87 5.95 -10.92 2.00
CA ASN A 87 6.31 -9.77 2.83
C ASN A 87 6.93 -8.63 2.01
N SER A 88 7.70 -8.95 0.97
CA SER A 88 8.31 -7.97 0.08
C SER A 88 7.27 -7.24 -0.76
N LEU A 89 6.27 -7.96 -1.28
CA LEU A 89 5.15 -7.38 -2.01
C LEU A 89 4.25 -6.51 -1.11
N VAL A 90 4.01 -6.95 0.14
CA VAL A 90 3.30 -6.12 1.14
C VAL A 90 4.08 -4.83 1.40
N LEU A 91 5.40 -4.89 1.58
CA LEU A 91 6.23 -3.69 1.77
C LEU A 91 6.08 -2.73 0.57
N ILE A 92 6.13 -3.23 -0.67
CA ILE A 92 5.94 -2.40 -1.87
C ILE A 92 4.57 -1.71 -1.85
N ALA A 93 3.50 -2.46 -1.56
CA ALA A 93 2.15 -1.88 -1.47
C ALA A 93 2.07 -0.78 -0.40
N TYR A 94 2.65 -1.02 0.78
CA TYR A 94 2.64 -0.06 1.88
C TYR A 94 3.47 1.20 1.59
N ILE A 95 4.58 1.08 0.85
CA ILE A 95 5.33 2.25 0.36
C ILE A 95 4.46 3.10 -0.57
N ILE A 96 3.72 2.47 -1.49
CA ILE A 96 2.82 3.20 -2.39
C ILE A 96 1.69 3.87 -1.61
N PHE A 97 1.06 3.16 -0.67
CA PHE A 97 0.03 3.73 0.18
C PHE A 97 0.54 4.90 1.03
N GLY A 98 1.74 4.79 1.60
CA GLY A 98 2.40 5.87 2.34
C GLY A 98 2.64 7.09 1.48
N ASN A 99 3.20 6.90 0.28
CA ASN A 99 3.42 8.00 -0.68
C ASN A 99 2.11 8.68 -1.08
N VAL A 100 1.02 7.93 -1.25
CA VAL A 100 -0.31 8.49 -1.51
C VAL A 100 -0.78 9.34 -0.33
N ALA A 101 -0.67 8.82 0.90
CA ALA A 101 -1.07 9.54 2.10
C ALA A 101 -0.26 10.82 2.32
N ASP A 102 1.06 10.76 2.13
CA ASP A 102 1.96 11.90 2.28
C ASP A 102 1.67 13.00 1.26
N ARG A 103 1.44 12.63 -0.02
CA ARG A 103 1.06 13.61 -1.06
C ARG A 103 -0.30 14.25 -0.79
N ARG A 104 -1.30 13.48 -0.33
CA ARG A 104 -2.60 14.06 0.07
C ARG A 104 -2.44 15.03 1.23
N TYR A 105 -1.64 14.67 2.23
CA TYR A 105 -1.38 15.55 3.37
C TYR A 105 -0.69 16.85 2.95
N ALA A 106 0.34 16.78 2.11
CA ALA A 106 1.04 17.94 1.59
C ALA A 106 0.09 18.91 0.85
N GLU A 107 -0.77 18.39 -0.03
CA GLU A 107 -1.74 19.21 -0.76
C GLU A 107 -2.72 19.95 0.17
N ILE A 108 -3.22 19.29 1.21
CA ILE A 108 -4.15 19.91 2.17
C ILE A 108 -3.45 21.03 2.94
N VAL A 109 -2.21 20.81 3.37
CA VAL A 109 -1.41 21.85 4.07
C VAL A 109 -1.14 23.04 3.15
N GLU A 110 -0.77 22.80 1.90
CA GLU A 110 -0.55 23.87 0.92
C GLU A 110 -1.85 24.62 0.61
N SER A 111 -2.96 23.92 0.49
CA SER A 111 -4.28 24.50 0.19
C SER A 111 -4.80 25.37 1.34
N GLU A 112 -4.64 24.95 2.59
CA GLU A 112 -4.97 25.75 3.78
C GLU A 112 -4.11 27.02 3.91
N ALA A 113 -2.86 26.98 3.43
CA ALA A 113 -1.98 28.15 3.43
C ALA A 113 -2.39 29.22 2.39
N ILE A 114 -3.19 28.84 1.38
CA ILE A 114 -3.53 29.68 0.23
C ILE A 114 -5.02 30.08 0.25
N VAL A 115 -5.92 29.22 0.74
CA VAL A 115 -7.38 29.43 0.77
C VAL A 115 -7.93 28.91 2.10
N ASP A 116 -8.93 29.60 2.66
CA ASP A 116 -9.67 29.15 3.85
C ASP A 116 -10.50 27.89 3.49
N THR A 117 -9.85 26.72 3.51
CA THR A 117 -10.50 25.43 3.22
C THR A 117 -11.20 24.90 4.47
N PRO A 118 -12.34 24.20 4.35
CA PRO A 118 -13.02 23.59 5.50
C PRO A 118 -12.34 22.31 5.99
N LEU A 119 -11.31 21.81 5.30
CA LEU A 119 -10.55 20.64 5.72
C LEU A 119 -9.53 21.06 6.79
N THR A 120 -9.17 20.12 7.66
CA THR A 120 -8.06 20.29 8.61
C THR A 120 -6.98 19.25 8.29
N PRO A 121 -5.68 19.50 8.53
CA PRO A 121 -4.62 18.59 8.07
C PRO A 121 -4.49 17.35 8.97
N THR A 122 -4.99 17.44 10.21
CA THR A 122 -4.75 16.47 11.28
C THR A 122 -5.15 15.03 10.91
N PRO A 123 -6.31 14.75 10.31
CA PRO A 123 -6.66 13.40 9.88
C PRO A 123 -5.65 12.82 8.88
N ASN A 124 -5.28 13.59 7.86
CA ASN A 124 -4.34 13.15 6.82
C ASN A 124 -2.91 13.00 7.37
N LEU A 125 -2.51 13.83 8.32
CA LEU A 125 -1.25 13.66 9.06
C LEU A 125 -1.22 12.34 9.83
N ASN A 126 -2.31 11.97 10.52
CA ASN A 126 -2.39 10.72 11.26
C ASN A 126 -2.38 9.50 10.32
N ILE A 127 -3.04 9.60 9.17
CA ILE A 127 -3.01 8.54 8.14
C ILE A 127 -1.60 8.35 7.59
N SER A 128 -0.93 9.45 7.22
CA SER A 128 0.48 9.47 6.77
C SER A 128 1.40 8.80 7.81
N LYS A 129 1.32 9.22 9.08
CA LYS A 129 2.09 8.60 10.17
C LYS A 129 1.80 7.12 10.33
N GLY A 130 0.53 6.72 10.22
CA GLY A 130 0.10 5.32 10.28
C GLY A 130 0.78 4.46 9.22
N TYR A 131 0.81 4.93 7.96
CA TYR A 131 1.52 4.22 6.89
C TYR A 131 3.02 4.18 7.11
N ASN A 132 3.64 5.26 7.58
CA ASN A 132 5.07 5.28 7.88
C ASN A 132 5.47 4.24 8.95
N ILE A 133 4.67 4.12 10.03
CA ILE A 133 4.87 3.10 11.05
C ILE A 133 4.70 1.69 10.45
N ALA A 134 3.68 1.48 9.62
CA ALA A 134 3.43 0.19 8.99
C ALA A 134 4.54 -0.21 8.01
N ILE A 135 5.12 0.74 7.26
CA ILE A 135 6.28 0.51 6.38
C ILE A 135 7.46 0.01 7.19
N ILE A 136 7.78 0.65 8.33
CA ILE A 136 8.86 0.22 9.23
C ILE A 136 8.60 -1.22 9.71
N GLY A 137 7.38 -1.53 10.13
CA GLY A 137 6.99 -2.90 10.50
C GLY A 137 7.18 -3.91 9.36
N CYS A 138 6.83 -3.53 8.13
CA CYS A 138 7.01 -4.38 6.95
C CYS A 138 8.49 -4.61 6.64
N ILE A 139 9.36 -3.61 6.80
CA ILE A 139 10.81 -3.76 6.64
C ILE A 139 11.34 -4.85 7.59
N PHE A 140 10.98 -4.79 8.87
CA PHE A 140 11.40 -5.82 9.83
C PHE A 140 10.90 -7.21 9.47
N LYS A 141 9.66 -7.34 8.98
CA LYS A 141 9.12 -8.61 8.50
C LYS A 141 9.90 -9.16 7.30
N VAL A 142 10.27 -8.30 6.34
CA VAL A 142 11.07 -8.70 5.17
C VAL A 142 12.44 -9.17 5.61
N LEU A 143 13.13 -8.41 6.47
CA LEU A 143 14.45 -8.78 6.98
C LEU A 143 14.42 -10.14 7.70
N GLY A 144 13.47 -10.34 8.61
CA GLY A 144 13.34 -11.61 9.33
C GLY A 144 13.01 -12.80 8.41
N ALA A 145 12.13 -12.61 7.43
CA ALA A 145 11.80 -13.65 6.47
C ALA A 145 13.00 -14.02 5.58
N MET A 146 13.76 -13.02 5.10
CA MET A 146 14.97 -13.25 4.30
C MET A 146 16.08 -13.92 5.11
N GLN A 147 16.25 -13.56 6.38
CA GLN A 147 17.17 -14.25 7.28
C GLN A 147 16.83 -15.73 7.40
N ARG A 148 15.55 -16.08 7.53
CA ARG A 148 15.10 -17.47 7.58
C ARG A 148 15.36 -18.24 6.30
N VAL A 149 15.13 -17.62 5.14
CA VAL A 149 15.50 -18.21 3.84
C VAL A 149 17.00 -18.50 3.77
N ASN A 150 17.85 -17.57 4.20
CA ASN A 150 19.30 -17.75 4.17
C ASN A 150 19.78 -18.85 5.13
N GLU A 151 19.17 -18.96 6.32
CA GLU A 151 19.47 -20.03 7.27
C GLU A 151 19.17 -21.41 6.68
N GLU A 152 18.09 -21.55 5.92
CA GLU A 152 17.75 -22.80 5.25
C GLU A 152 18.71 -23.16 4.12
N ASP A 153 19.11 -22.18 3.31
CA ASP A 153 20.06 -22.41 2.22
C ASP A 153 21.39 -22.97 2.76
N ILE A 154 21.85 -22.50 3.93
CA ILE A 154 23.05 -23.03 4.60
C ILE A 154 22.85 -24.49 5.02
N ILE A 155 21.72 -24.83 5.64
CA ILE A 155 21.43 -26.20 6.12
C ILE A 155 21.38 -27.20 4.95
N THR A 156 20.90 -26.78 3.79
CA THR A 156 20.74 -27.67 2.62
C THR A 156 22.02 -27.95 1.82
N LEU A 157 23.11 -27.23 2.10
CA LEU A 157 24.39 -27.37 1.40
C LEU A 157 25.40 -28.31 2.11
N ASP A 158 25.11 -28.69 3.35
CA ASP A 158 25.87 -29.65 4.17
C ASP A 158 25.31 -31.09 4.03
#